data_AF-A0A5J4VZA6-F1
#
_entry.id   AF-A0A5J4VZA6-F1
#
_cell.length_a   1.000
_cell.length_b   1.000
_cell.length_c   1.000
_cell.angle_alpha   90.00
_cell.angle_beta   90.00
_cell.angle_gamma   90.00
#
_symmetry.space_group_name_H-M   'P 1'
#
loop_
_entity.id
_entity.type
_entity.pdbx_description
1 polymer ?
#
loop_
_entity_poly.entity_id
_entity_poly.type
_entity_poly.pdbx_seq_one_letter_code
_entity_poly.pdbx_strand_id
1 'polypeptide(L)' 'MQHHLFFAEVPFKTGDMIKEIFTLQHKLGSGSYGVIFSAIYSSGPNQKHVAIKLEKILP' A
#
# COMPACT_ATOMS: atom_id res chain seq x y z
N MET A 1 -26.11 -7.43 -14.95
CA MET A 1 -25.16 -6.32 -14.75
C MET A 1 -23.79 -6.90 -14.48
N GLN A 2 -22.83 -6.65 -15.35
CA GLN A 2 -21.44 -7.06 -15.13
C GLN A 2 -20.77 -5.91 -14.34
N HIS A 3 -20.53 -6.10 -13.05
CA HIS A 3 -19.83 -5.09 -12.25
C HIS A 3 -18.35 -5.09 -12.67
N HIS A 4 -17.94 -4.10 -13.44
CA HIS A 4 -16.52 -3.81 -13.63
C HIS A 4 -15.99 -3.23 -12.30
N LEU A 5 -15.40 -4.09 -11.48
CA LEU A 5 -14.64 -3.67 -10.32
C LEU A 5 -13.32 -3.07 -10.83
N PHE A 6 -13.25 -1.74 -10.88
CA PHE A 6 -12.00 -1.05 -11.16
C PHE A 6 -11.10 -1.13 -9.94
N PHE A 7 -9.92 -1.72 -10.10
CA PHE A 7 -8.89 -1.70 -9.08
C PHE A 7 -8.26 -0.31 -9.01
N ALA A 8 -8.05 0.21 -7.82
CA ALA A 8 -7.31 1.44 -7.65
C ALA A 8 -5.86 1.27 -8.09
N GLU A 9 -5.38 2.30 -8.78
CA GLU A 9 -3.97 2.50 -9.09
C GLU A 9 -3.44 3.61 -8.18
N VAL A 10 -2.24 3.38 -7.64
CA VAL A 10 -1.52 4.34 -6.80
C VAL A 10 -0.09 4.44 -7.32
N PRO A 11 0.58 5.59 -7.21
CA PRO A 11 1.94 5.77 -7.74
C PRO A 11 3.01 5.18 -6.82
N PHE A 12 2.76 3.99 -6.27
CA PHE A 12 3.65 3.31 -5.32
C PHE A 12 3.81 1.83 -5.70
N LYS A 13 4.99 1.28 -5.43
CA LYS A 13 5.39 -0.11 -5.73
C LYS A 13 6.20 -0.72 -4.60
N THR A 14 6.44 -2.03 -4.70
CA THR A 14 7.35 -2.76 -3.82
C THR A 14 8.74 -2.13 -3.81
N GLY A 15 9.31 -1.99 -2.61
CA GLY A 15 10.60 -1.36 -2.37
C GLY A 15 10.52 0.14 -2.09
N ASP A 16 9.40 0.81 -2.40
CA ASP A 16 9.24 2.23 -2.09
C ASP A 16 9.23 2.47 -0.59
N MET A 17 9.82 3.59 -0.18
CA MET A 17 9.85 4.02 1.21
C MET A 17 8.84 5.15 1.45
N ILE A 18 7.96 4.96 2.42
CA ILE A 18 6.92 5.92 2.81
C ILE A 18 7.30 6.52 4.15
N LYS A 19 7.32 7.86 4.22
CA LYS A 19 7.66 8.63 5.43
C LYS A 19 8.99 8.21 6.08
N GLU A 20 9.94 7.71 5.29
CA GLU A 20 11.29 7.28 5.72
C GLU A 20 11.33 6.12 6.74
N ILE A 21 10.19 5.55 7.12
CA ILE A 21 10.10 4.54 8.19
C ILE A 21 9.30 3.31 7.77
N PHE A 22 8.63 3.33 6.62
CA PHE A 22 7.91 2.17 6.09
C PHE A 22 8.47 1.78 4.73
N THR A 23 8.95 0.56 4.58
CA THR A 23 9.36 0.00 3.27
C THR A 23 8.28 -0.94 2.76
N LEU A 24 7.66 -0.60 1.61
CA LEU A 24 6.66 -1.45 0.98
C LEU A 24 7.27 -2.77 0.53
N GLN A 25 6.62 -3.86 0.85
CA GLN A 25 6.93 -5.21 0.37
C GLN A 25 5.96 -5.53 -0.76
N HIS A 26 5.26 -6.66 -0.74
CA HIS A 26 4.33 -7.06 -1.79
C HIS A 26 2.92 -6.48 -1.60
N LYS A 27 2.21 -6.30 -2.71
CA LYS A 27 0.78 -5.92 -2.71
C LYS A 27 -0.05 -7.07 -2.15
N LEU A 28 -0.88 -6.78 -1.16
CA LEU A 28 -1.83 -7.72 -0.57
C LEU A 28 -3.18 -7.71 -1.30
N GLY A 29 -3.59 -6.55 -1.80
CA GLY A 29 -4.84 -6.42 -2.53
C GLY A 29 -5.04 -5.02 -3.10
N SER A 30 -5.94 -4.89 -4.05
CA SER A 30 -6.45 -3.60 -4.51
C SER A 30 -7.98 -3.66 -4.46
N GLY A 31 -8.61 -2.54 -4.16
CA GLY A 31 -10.05 -2.35 -4.26
C GLY A 31 -10.35 -1.03 -4.93
N SER A 32 -11.63 -0.67 -5.05
CA SER A 32 -12.06 0.54 -5.78
C SER A 32 -11.48 1.85 -5.24
N TYR A 33 -11.08 1.88 -3.97
CA TYR A 33 -10.65 3.09 -3.26
C TYR A 33 -9.18 3.10 -2.84
N GLY A 34 -8.43 2.04 -3.14
CA GLY A 34 -7.02 2.01 -2.77
C GLY A 34 -6.37 0.64 -2.89
N VAL A 35 -5.08 0.62 -2.55
CA VAL A 35 -4.23 -0.57 -2.58
C VAL A 35 -3.70 -0.84 -1.19
N ILE A 36 -3.66 -2.11 -0.80
CA ILE A 36 -3.07 -2.56 0.46
C ILE A 36 -1.74 -3.24 0.14
N PHE A 37 -0.67 -2.81 0.81
CA PHE A 37 0.65 -3.44 0.78
C PHE A 37 1.00 -4.03 2.14
N SER A 38 1.71 -5.14 2.13
CA SER A 38 2.57 -5.54 3.25
C SER A 38 3.74 -4.55 3.29
N ALA A 39 4.18 -4.16 4.48
CA ALA A 39 5.31 -3.26 4.67
C ALA A 39 6.09 -3.62 5.93
N ILE A 40 7.35 -3.18 5.95
CA ILE A 40 8.20 -3.21 7.13
C ILE A 40 8.28 -1.81 7.71
N TYR A 41 7.73 -1.63 8.91
CA TYR A 41 8.00 -0.47 9.75
C TYR A 41 9.37 -0.63 10.41
N SER A 42 10.20 0.40 10.34
CA SER A 42 11.49 0.47 11.03
C SER A 42 11.65 1.84 11.70
N SER A 43 11.87 1.85 13.02
CA SER A 43 12.20 3.05 13.77
C SER A 43 13.20 2.72 14.88
N GLY A 44 14.44 3.16 14.70
CA GLY A 44 15.55 2.72 15.54
C GLY A 44 15.69 1.19 15.52
N PRO A 45 15.77 0.51 16.69
CA PRO A 45 15.89 -0.94 16.75
C PRO A 45 14.56 -1.68 16.52
N ASN A 46 13.43 -0.97 16.45
CA ASN A 46 12.13 -1.60 16.35
C ASN A 46 11.79 -1.88 14.89
N GLN A 47 11.55 -3.16 14.57
CA GLN A 47 11.04 -3.59 13.27
C GLN A 47 9.72 -4.35 13.44
N LYS A 48 8.70 -4.00 12.64
CA LYS A 48 7.40 -4.67 12.66
C LYS A 48 6.86 -4.85 11.26
N HIS A 49 6.22 -6.00 11.02
CA HIS A 49 5.44 -6.21 9.81
C HIS A 49 4.06 -5.58 9.96
N VAL A 50 3.67 -4.76 8.99
CA VAL A 50 2.40 -3.99 9.00
C VAL A 50 1.72 -4.05 7.64
N ALA A 51 0.42 -3.75 7.61
CA ALA A 51 -0.29 -3.46 6.38
C ALA A 51 -0.46 -1.95 6.22
N ILE A 52 -0.23 -1.42 5.02
CA ILE A 52 -0.46 -0.02 4.68
C ILE A 52 -1.53 0.05 3.60
N LYS A 53 -2.59 0.81 3.86
CA LYS A 53 -3.59 1.17 2.84
C LYS A 53 -3.20 2.50 2.23
N LEU A 54 -2.97 2.50 0.92
CA LEU A 54 -2.74 3.67 0.10
C LEU A 54 -4.04 3.98 -0.63
N GLU A 55 -4.64 5.12 -0.32
CA GLU A 55 -5.91 5.52 -0.92
C GLU A 55 -5.68 6.10 -2.31
N LYS A 56 -6.60 5.78 -3.23
CA LYS A 56 -6.66 6.44 -4.52
C LYS A 56 -7.01 7.90 -4.28
N ILE A 57 -6.16 8.83 -4.72
CA ILE A 57 -6.55 10.24 -4.75
C ILE A 57 -7.64 10.35 -5.83
N LEU A 58 -8.87 10.61 -5.39
CA LEU A 58 -9.98 10.90 -6.27
C LEU A 58 -10.00 12.41 -6.56
N PRO A 59 -10.32 12.82 -7.81
CA PRO A 59 -10.59 14.22 -8.12
C PRO A 59 -11.77 14.77 -7.32
#